data_AF-A0A7W8W135-F1
#
_entry.id   AF-A0A7W8W135-F1
#
_cell.length_a   1.000
_cell.length_b   1.000
_cell.length_c   1.000
_cell.angle_alpha   90.00
_cell.angle_beta   90.00
_cell.angle_gamma   90.00
#
_symmetry.space_group_name_H-M   'P 1'
#
loop_
_entity.id
_entity.type
_entity.pdbx_description
1 polymer ?
#
loop_
_entity_poly.entity_id
_entity_poly.type
_entity_poly.pdbx_seq_one_letter_code
_entity_poly.pdbx_strand_id
1 'polypeptide(L)'
;MNETKTIVLRKPLTHGKDDAETVVSEITLREPLAGDYEKAEQSAGVYGTSIALIALLSGVPIDVIDQMYGSQIDEAEEFIASFGHDAARNPERSADETVIQLTTPVKLTKEDSALNLASLTLCEPTNQQKRKAEAAGGPFARMVALISLIGKVPKSSVRAMCARDFLEVVAYFNGFQVRRSPDSDD
;
A
#
# COMPACT_ATOMS: atom_id res chain seq x y z
N MET A 1 -13.02 10.89 3.51
CA MET A 1 -12.33 9.85 4.30
C MET A 1 -11.29 10.53 5.17
N ASN A 2 -11.14 10.17 6.45
CA ASN A 2 -10.11 10.78 7.30
C ASN A 2 -8.74 10.20 6.93
N GLU A 3 -7.73 11.04 6.79
CA GLU A 3 -6.35 10.63 6.44
C GLU A 3 -5.60 10.00 7.61
N THR A 4 -6.09 10.21 8.84
CA THR A 4 -5.54 9.66 10.06
C THR A 4 -6.63 9.07 10.95
N LYS A 5 -6.24 8.12 11.80
CA LYS A 5 -7.11 7.53 12.83
C LYS A 5 -6.31 7.30 14.11
N THR A 6 -6.84 7.77 15.23
CA THR A 6 -6.29 7.46 16.57
C THR A 6 -7.11 6.34 17.19
N ILE A 7 -6.42 5.31 17.69
CA ILE A 7 -7.02 4.19 18.41
C ILE A 7 -6.50 4.24 19.85
N VAL A 8 -7.40 4.51 20.80
CA VAL A 8 -7.07 4.48 22.22
C VAL A 8 -6.99 3.01 22.67
N LEU A 9 -5.88 2.62 23.25
CA LEU A 9 -5.65 1.26 23.71
C LEU A 9 -6.48 0.99 24.96
N ARG A 10 -7.25 -0.11 24.94
CA ARG A 10 -8.07 -0.48 26.11
C ARG A 10 -7.22 -0.88 27.32
N LYS A 11 -6.01 -1.35 27.05
CA LYS A 11 -4.96 -1.58 28.04
C LYS A 11 -3.69 -0.87 27.53
N PRO A 12 -3.09 0.05 28.30
CA PRO A 12 -1.81 0.62 27.94
C PRO A 12 -0.75 -0.49 27.79
N LEU A 13 0.09 -0.33 26.78
CA LEU A 13 1.21 -1.24 26.51
C LEU A 13 2.50 -0.54 26.94
N THR A 14 3.52 -1.31 27.34
CA THR A 14 4.82 -0.75 27.73
C THR A 14 5.94 -1.41 26.95
N HIS A 15 6.98 -0.62 26.65
CA HIS A 15 8.20 -1.12 26.02
C HIS A 15 9.41 -0.31 26.43
N GLY A 16 10.60 -0.88 26.25
CA GLY A 16 11.84 -0.35 26.83
C GLY A 16 12.16 -0.99 28.17
N LYS A 17 13.23 -0.52 28.81
CA LYS A 17 13.67 -1.01 30.13
C LYS A 17 14.12 0.18 30.97
N ASP A 18 13.98 0.04 32.29
CA ASP A 18 14.44 0.99 33.29
C ASP A 18 13.97 2.43 32.96
N ASP A 19 14.88 3.39 32.96
CA ASP A 19 14.60 4.81 32.71
C ASP A 19 14.15 5.12 31.25
N ALA A 20 14.09 4.11 30.37
CA ALA A 20 13.61 4.24 28.99
C ALA A 20 12.26 3.55 28.75
N GLU A 21 11.53 3.17 29.80
CA GLU A 21 10.18 2.62 29.67
C GLU A 21 9.22 3.67 29.07
N THR A 22 8.59 3.30 27.96
CA THR A 22 7.57 4.09 27.27
C THR A 22 6.22 3.42 27.44
N VAL A 23 5.22 4.19 27.88
CA VAL A 23 3.82 3.74 27.97
C VAL A 23 3.07 4.22 26.73
N VAL A 24 2.46 3.29 26.01
CA VAL A 24 1.61 3.54 24.85
C VAL A 24 0.16 3.39 25.30
N SER A 25 -0.57 4.49 25.39
CA SER A 25 -2.01 4.50 25.68
C SER A 25 -2.89 4.62 24.44
N GLU A 26 -2.32 5.05 23.31
CA GLU A 26 -2.99 5.19 22.03
C GLU A 26 -1.97 5.05 20.89
N ILE A 27 -2.47 4.68 19.71
CA ILE A 27 -1.70 4.71 18.46
C ILE A 27 -2.39 5.63 17.47
N THR A 28 -1.61 6.31 16.63
CA THR A 28 -2.13 7.10 15.52
C THR A 28 -1.66 6.49 14.21
N LEU A 29 -2.60 6.22 13.32
CA LEU A 29 -2.37 5.66 11.99
C LEU A 29 -2.63 6.75 10.95
N ARG A 30 -1.93 6.63 9.82
CA ARG A 30 -2.15 7.42 8.61
C ARG A 30 -2.45 6.50 7.43
N GLU A 31 -2.90 7.07 6.32
CA GLU A 31 -2.90 6.35 5.05
C GLU A 31 -1.49 5.78 4.76
N PRO A 32 -1.37 4.48 4.43
CA PRO A 32 -0.08 3.91 4.05
C PRO A 32 0.43 4.49 2.73
N LEU A 33 1.75 4.54 2.58
CA LEU A 33 2.38 4.68 1.28
C LEU A 33 2.61 3.29 0.69
N ALA A 34 2.73 3.18 -0.64
CA ALA A 34 3.09 1.93 -1.30
C ALA A 34 4.38 1.30 -0.73
N GLY A 35 5.36 2.13 -0.37
CA GLY A 35 6.60 1.70 0.26
C GLY A 35 6.43 1.17 1.69
N ASP A 36 5.36 1.54 2.39
CA ASP A 36 5.07 0.99 3.72
C ASP A 36 4.59 -0.46 3.60
N TYR A 37 3.80 -0.80 2.59
CA TYR A 37 3.42 -2.19 2.29
C TYR A 37 4.63 -3.07 1.95
N GLU A 38 5.56 -2.58 1.11
CA GLU A 38 6.81 -3.30 0.81
C GLU A 38 7.66 -3.52 2.07
N LYS A 39 7.77 -2.51 2.94
CA LYS A 39 8.52 -2.65 4.20
C LYS A 39 7.85 -3.62 5.15
N ALA A 40 6.52 -3.55 5.29
CA ALA A 40 5.74 -4.46 6.13
C ALA A 40 5.88 -5.91 5.65
N GLU A 41 5.85 -6.14 4.34
CA GLU A 41 6.09 -7.46 3.73
C GLU A 41 7.48 -8.01 4.09
N GLN A 42 8.51 -7.15 4.11
CA GLN A 42 9.88 -7.54 4.46
C GLN A 42 10.06 -7.80 5.97
N SER A 43 9.34 -7.08 6.83
CA SER A 43 9.47 -7.17 8.29
C SER A 43 8.41 -8.04 8.96
N ALA A 44 7.43 -8.57 8.21
CA ALA A 44 6.31 -9.35 8.72
C ALA A 44 6.73 -10.50 9.64
N GLY A 45 7.76 -11.27 9.24
CA GLY A 45 8.28 -12.39 10.02
C GLY A 45 7.18 -13.32 10.52
N VAL A 46 7.18 -13.61 11.83
CA VAL A 46 6.17 -14.44 12.50
C VAL A 46 4.86 -13.69 12.81
N TYR A 47 4.87 -12.36 12.76
CA TYR A 47 3.75 -11.49 13.14
C TYR A 47 2.74 -11.32 12.00
N GLY A 48 3.21 -11.43 10.75
CA GLY A 48 2.42 -11.17 9.56
C GLY A 48 2.38 -9.70 9.15
N THR A 49 2.01 -9.47 7.89
CA THR A 49 2.11 -8.16 7.23
C THR A 49 1.21 -7.10 7.87
N SER A 50 0.02 -7.46 8.34
CA SER A 50 -0.90 -6.50 8.97
C SER A 50 -0.30 -5.88 10.23
N ILE A 51 0.21 -6.70 11.15
CA ILE A 51 0.84 -6.24 12.39
C ILE A 51 2.08 -5.40 12.07
N ALA A 52 2.91 -5.85 11.13
CA ALA A 52 4.06 -5.10 10.67
C ALA A 52 3.69 -3.73 10.07
N LEU A 53 2.59 -3.65 9.31
CA LEU A 53 2.11 -2.41 8.72
C LEU A 53 1.58 -1.46 9.81
N ILE A 54 0.79 -1.95 10.76
CA ILE A 54 0.29 -1.15 11.88
C ILE A 54 1.46 -0.60 12.71
N ALA A 55 2.49 -1.41 12.97
CA ALA A 55 3.72 -0.98 13.65
C ALA A 55 4.45 0.13 12.89
N LEU A 56 4.63 -0.02 11.56
CA LEU A 56 5.27 1.00 10.73
C LEU A 56 4.52 2.33 10.71
N LEU A 57 3.18 2.29 10.68
CA LEU A 57 2.35 3.49 10.60
C LEU A 57 2.21 4.20 11.94
N SER A 58 2.17 3.45 13.03
CA SER A 58 2.08 4.01 14.40
C SER A 58 3.43 4.45 14.96
N GLY A 59 4.54 3.93 14.43
CA GLY A 59 5.88 4.11 14.99
C GLY A 59 6.14 3.31 16.27
N VAL A 60 5.20 2.45 16.68
CA VAL A 60 5.32 1.59 17.85
C VAL A 60 5.98 0.26 17.45
N PRO A 61 6.87 -0.32 18.27
CA PRO A 61 7.54 -1.59 17.95
C PRO A 61 6.56 -2.74 17.65
N ILE A 62 6.94 -3.62 16.72
CA ILE A 62 6.07 -4.69 16.21
C ILE A 62 5.64 -5.69 17.29
N ASP A 63 6.54 -6.01 18.22
CA ASP A 63 6.31 -6.88 19.38
C ASP A 63 5.39 -6.24 20.43
N VAL A 64 5.24 -4.92 20.41
CA VAL A 64 4.32 -4.18 21.26
C VAL A 64 2.94 -4.16 20.59
N ILE A 65 2.86 -3.85 19.29
CA ILE A 65 1.59 -3.93 18.55
C ILE A 65 0.97 -5.32 18.62
N ASP A 66 1.79 -6.38 18.57
CA ASP A 66 1.33 -7.77 18.70
C ASP A 66 0.65 -8.08 20.05
N GLN A 67 0.81 -7.22 21.06
CA GLN A 67 0.14 -7.34 22.36
C GLN A 67 -1.22 -6.61 22.42
N MET A 68 -1.59 -5.88 21.36
CA MET A 68 -2.92 -5.29 21.27
C MET A 68 -4.00 -6.37 21.26
N TYR A 69 -5.18 -6.03 21.76
CA TYR A 69 -6.31 -6.93 21.60
C TYR A 69 -6.70 -7.07 20.12
N GLY A 70 -7.04 -8.30 19.70
CA GLY A 70 -7.39 -8.60 18.31
C GLY A 70 -8.43 -7.66 17.71
N SER A 71 -9.49 -7.32 18.45
CA SER A 71 -10.51 -6.37 17.95
C SER A 71 -9.99 -4.95 17.68
N GLN A 72 -8.86 -4.54 18.29
CA GLN A 72 -8.21 -3.26 18.00
C GLN A 72 -7.25 -3.37 16.80
N ILE A 73 -6.72 -4.57 16.54
CA ILE A 73 -6.05 -4.88 15.27
C ILE A 73 -7.07 -4.86 14.13
N ASP A 74 -8.22 -5.51 14.29
CA ASP A 74 -9.31 -5.50 13.29
C ASP A 74 -9.75 -4.06 12.97
N GLU A 75 -9.89 -3.21 13.99
CA GLU A 75 -10.24 -1.80 13.82
C GLU A 75 -9.18 -1.00 13.03
N ALA A 76 -7.90 -1.31 13.23
CA ALA A 76 -6.79 -0.71 12.51
C ALA A 76 -6.75 -1.20 11.05
N GLU A 77 -6.95 -2.50 10.83
CA GLU A 77 -7.03 -3.11 9.51
C GLU A 77 -8.20 -2.56 8.70
N GLU A 78 -9.37 -2.40 9.30
CA GLU A 78 -10.53 -1.81 8.64
C GLU A 78 -10.24 -0.38 8.16
N PHE A 79 -9.57 0.43 8.99
CA PHE A 79 -9.12 1.76 8.60
C PHE A 79 -8.14 1.70 7.43
N ILE A 80 -7.12 0.84 7.47
CA ILE A 80 -6.14 0.72 6.39
C ILE A 80 -6.78 0.22 5.09
N ALA A 81 -7.62 -0.82 5.17
CA ALA A 81 -8.31 -1.40 4.02
C ALA A 81 -9.28 -0.42 3.36
N SER A 82 -9.84 0.50 4.14
CA SER A 82 -10.83 1.45 3.63
C SER A 82 -10.28 2.41 2.56
N PHE A 83 -8.96 2.59 2.44
CA PHE A 83 -8.34 3.40 1.37
C PHE A 83 -8.37 2.71 0.00
N GLY A 84 -8.56 1.39 -0.05
CA GLY A 84 -8.64 0.60 -1.28
C GLY A 84 -10.07 0.17 -1.66
N HIS A 85 -11.08 0.53 -0.88
CA HIS A 85 -12.45 0.02 -1.06
C HIS A 85 -13.05 0.33 -2.43
N ASP A 86 -12.80 1.52 -2.98
CA ASP A 86 -13.38 1.92 -4.27
C ASP A 86 -12.72 1.15 -5.43
N ALA A 87 -11.41 0.94 -5.35
CA ALA A 87 -10.65 0.17 -6.35
C ALA A 87 -11.05 -1.32 -6.39
N ALA A 88 -11.47 -1.90 -5.26
CA ALA A 88 -11.85 -3.30 -5.17
C ALA A 88 -13.27 -3.60 -5.70
N ARG A 89 -14.12 -2.60 -5.89
CA ARG A 89 -15.57 -2.78 -6.12
C ARG A 89 -15.98 -2.92 -7.58
N ASN A 90 -15.09 -2.72 -8.56
CA ASN A 90 -15.46 -2.78 -9.98
C ASN A 90 -14.64 -3.83 -10.76
N PRO A 91 -15.17 -5.05 -10.98
CA PRO A 91 -14.48 -6.15 -11.66
C PRO A 91 -14.59 -6.07 -13.18
N GLU A 92 -14.66 -4.87 -13.77
CA GLU A 92 -14.62 -4.73 -15.22
C GLU A 92 -13.22 -5.04 -15.74
N ARG A 93 -13.15 -5.62 -16.95
CA ARG A 93 -11.87 -5.77 -17.64
C ARG A 93 -11.27 -4.38 -17.84
N SER A 94 -10.01 -4.23 -17.49
CA SER A 94 -9.29 -2.99 -17.72
C SER A 94 -9.04 -2.74 -19.21
N ALA A 95 -9.15 -1.48 -19.63
CA ALA A 95 -8.77 -1.06 -20.98
C ALA A 95 -7.27 -1.26 -21.22
N ASP A 96 -6.89 -1.54 -22.46
CA ASP A 96 -5.48 -1.83 -22.82
C ASP A 96 -4.53 -0.67 -22.51
N GLU A 97 -5.02 0.57 -22.47
CA GLU A 97 -4.31 1.77 -22.04
C GLU A 97 -5.16 2.61 -21.09
N THR A 98 -4.53 3.31 -20.15
CA THR A 98 -5.22 4.23 -19.24
C THR A 98 -4.30 5.36 -18.76
N VAL A 99 -4.90 6.43 -18.27
CA VAL A 99 -4.20 7.47 -17.50
C VAL A 99 -4.87 7.60 -16.14
N ILE A 100 -4.16 7.24 -15.08
CA ILE A 100 -4.63 7.40 -13.70
C ILE A 100 -4.08 8.72 -13.16
N GLN A 101 -4.98 9.63 -12.75
CA GLN A 101 -4.60 10.88 -12.07
C GLN A 101 -4.43 10.59 -10.59
N LEU A 102 -3.28 10.98 -10.01
CA LEU A 102 -3.05 10.76 -8.59
C LEU A 102 -3.89 11.74 -7.78
N THR A 103 -4.70 11.21 -6.86
CA THR A 103 -5.45 12.03 -5.89
C THR A 103 -4.49 12.88 -5.07
N THR A 104 -3.34 12.30 -4.69
CA THR A 104 -2.25 13.03 -4.02
C THR A 104 -0.99 12.94 -4.86
N PRO A 105 -0.63 14.01 -5.60
CA PRO A 105 0.59 14.04 -6.39
C PRO A 105 1.83 13.75 -5.54
N VAL A 106 2.66 12.82 -6.02
CA VAL A 106 3.96 12.52 -5.43
C VAL A 106 4.89 13.70 -5.70
N LYS A 107 5.51 14.23 -4.64
CA LYS A 107 6.52 15.31 -4.72
C LYS A 107 7.75 14.94 -3.90
N LEU A 108 8.74 14.34 -4.55
CA LEU A 108 10.01 13.96 -3.92
C LEU A 108 11.10 15.03 -4.12
N THR A 109 10.97 15.90 -5.12
CA THR A 109 11.92 16.99 -5.40
C THR A 109 11.20 18.30 -5.62
N LYS A 110 11.90 19.44 -5.45
CA LYS A 110 11.37 20.76 -5.82
C LYS A 110 11.37 21.00 -7.33
N GLU A 111 12.27 20.33 -8.03
CA GLU A 111 12.43 20.42 -9.49
C GLU A 111 11.37 19.59 -10.21
N ASP A 112 10.98 20.03 -11.41
CA ASP A 112 10.13 19.26 -12.30
C ASP A 112 10.94 18.09 -12.88
N SER A 113 10.69 16.88 -12.37
CA SER A 113 11.43 15.68 -12.72
C SER A 113 10.53 14.45 -12.61
N ALA A 114 10.97 13.33 -13.18
CA ALA A 114 10.27 12.04 -13.06
C ALA A 114 10.15 11.53 -11.60
N LEU A 115 10.81 12.18 -10.64
CA LEU A 115 10.63 11.88 -9.22
C LEU A 115 9.30 12.43 -8.67
N ASN A 116 8.71 13.40 -9.34
CA ASN A 116 7.41 13.97 -9.04
C ASN A 116 6.35 13.40 -10.00
N LEU A 117 5.21 12.96 -9.47
CA LEU A 117 4.14 12.35 -10.26
C LEU A 117 2.82 13.04 -9.95
N ALA A 118 2.12 13.52 -10.97
CA ALA A 118 0.71 13.93 -10.87
C ALA A 118 -0.23 12.89 -11.49
N SER A 119 0.28 12.04 -12.40
CA SER A 119 -0.46 10.98 -13.04
C SER A 119 0.46 9.86 -13.51
N LEU A 120 -0.12 8.73 -13.90
CA LEU A 120 0.54 7.61 -14.53
C LEU A 120 -0.16 7.27 -15.84
N THR A 121 0.59 7.21 -16.93
CA THR A 121 0.15 6.59 -18.17
C THR A 121 0.54 5.13 -18.13
N LEU A 122 -0.44 4.23 -18.24
CA LEU A 122 -0.27 2.80 -18.08
C LEU A 122 -0.87 2.05 -19.26
N CYS A 123 -0.44 0.80 -19.44
CA CYS A 123 -1.00 -0.11 -20.41
C CYS A 123 -0.99 -1.56 -19.89
N GLU A 124 -1.63 -2.47 -20.61
CA GLU A 124 -1.62 -3.89 -20.31
C GLU A 124 -0.17 -4.40 -20.18
N PRO A 125 0.20 -5.01 -19.03
CA PRO A 125 1.55 -5.53 -18.85
C PRO A 125 1.84 -6.71 -19.79
N THR A 126 2.93 -6.61 -20.55
CA THR A 126 3.44 -7.78 -21.29
C THR A 126 3.92 -8.88 -20.35
N ASN A 127 3.90 -10.13 -20.80
CA ASN A 127 4.48 -11.25 -20.05
C ASN A 127 5.96 -11.06 -19.71
N GLN A 128 6.73 -10.34 -20.55
CA GLN A 128 8.12 -10.01 -20.25
C GLN A 128 8.22 -9.05 -19.06
N GLN A 129 7.39 -8.00 -19.00
CA GLN A 129 7.36 -7.05 -17.88
C GLN A 129 6.92 -7.74 -16.59
N LYS A 130 5.88 -8.58 -16.63
CA LYS A 130 5.44 -9.39 -15.48
C LYS A 130 6.61 -10.21 -14.91
N ARG A 131 7.30 -11.00 -15.74
CA ARG A 131 8.47 -11.80 -15.30
C ARG A 131 9.63 -10.94 -14.76
N LYS A 132 9.89 -9.77 -15.35
CA LYS A 132 10.91 -8.84 -14.82
C LYS A 132 10.53 -8.32 -13.43
N ALA A 133 9.24 -8.04 -13.20
CA ALA A 133 8.74 -7.58 -11.91
C ALA A 133 8.80 -8.67 -10.83
N GLU A 134 8.60 -9.95 -11.18
CA GLU A 134 8.71 -11.09 -10.25
C GLU A 134 10.09 -11.15 -9.54
N ALA A 135 11.15 -10.66 -10.18
CA ALA A 135 12.48 -10.60 -9.56
C ALA A 135 12.56 -9.68 -8.33
N ALA A 136 11.53 -8.85 -8.08
CA ALA A 136 11.43 -8.03 -6.87
C ALA A 136 11.01 -8.83 -5.64
N GLY A 137 10.49 -10.06 -5.80
CA GLY A 137 10.12 -10.95 -4.69
C GLY A 137 8.65 -10.86 -4.33
N GLY A 138 8.32 -10.22 -3.21
CA GLY A 138 6.98 -10.28 -2.63
C GLY A 138 5.91 -9.51 -3.42
N PRO A 139 4.62 -9.78 -3.15
CA PRO A 139 3.49 -9.23 -3.90
C PRO A 139 3.52 -7.70 -4.03
N PHE A 140 3.87 -6.97 -2.97
CA PHE A 140 3.93 -5.52 -3.03
C PHE A 140 5.16 -5.01 -3.77
N ALA A 141 6.33 -5.62 -3.53
CA ALA A 141 7.55 -5.29 -4.24
C ALA A 141 7.44 -5.53 -5.76
N ARG A 142 6.75 -6.61 -6.14
CA ARG A 142 6.41 -6.91 -7.53
C ARG A 142 5.52 -5.83 -8.14
N MET A 143 4.47 -5.38 -7.46
CA MET A 143 3.59 -4.33 -7.98
C MET A 143 4.33 -3.00 -8.13
N VAL A 144 5.15 -2.60 -7.16
CA VAL A 144 6.01 -1.42 -7.27
C VAL A 144 6.93 -1.51 -8.49
N ALA A 145 7.54 -2.67 -8.73
CA ALA A 145 8.39 -2.90 -9.89
C ALA A 145 7.59 -2.87 -11.21
N LEU A 146 6.39 -3.45 -11.25
CA LEU A 146 5.56 -3.51 -12.45
C LEU A 146 5.07 -2.11 -12.85
N ILE A 147 4.55 -1.32 -11.89
CA ILE A 147 4.12 0.06 -12.10
C ILE A 147 5.28 0.90 -12.61
N SER A 148 6.45 0.78 -11.98
CA SER A 148 7.66 1.50 -12.40
C SER A 148 8.07 1.17 -13.85
N LEU A 149 8.00 -0.11 -14.24
CA LEU A 149 8.36 -0.56 -15.60
C LEU A 149 7.39 -0.06 -16.67
N ILE A 150 6.09 -0.03 -16.37
CA ILE A 150 5.04 0.32 -17.34
C ILE A 150 4.87 1.83 -17.43
N GLY A 151 4.74 2.49 -16.28
CA GLY A 151 4.64 3.94 -16.19
C GLY A 151 5.94 4.67 -16.53
N LYS A 152 7.07 3.94 -16.66
CA LYS A 152 8.41 4.49 -16.91
C LYS A 152 8.83 5.53 -15.86
N VAL A 153 8.45 5.28 -14.61
CA VAL A 153 8.73 6.14 -13.46
C VAL A 153 9.67 5.46 -12.47
N PRO A 154 10.46 6.20 -11.68
CA PRO A 154 11.31 5.62 -10.65
C PRO A 154 10.52 4.85 -9.59
N LYS A 155 11.05 3.70 -9.13
CA LYS A 155 10.44 2.93 -8.02
C LYS A 155 10.27 3.77 -6.75
N SER A 156 11.16 4.73 -6.49
CA SER A 156 11.04 5.66 -5.35
C SER A 156 9.77 6.50 -5.42
N SER A 157 9.36 6.92 -6.61
CA SER A 157 8.13 7.68 -6.82
C SER A 157 6.91 6.81 -6.62
N VAL A 158 6.95 5.58 -7.14
CA VAL A 158 5.87 4.60 -6.89
C VAL A 158 5.71 4.31 -5.40
N ARG A 159 6.82 4.11 -4.68
CA ARG A 159 6.83 3.91 -3.21
C ARG A 159 6.22 5.07 -2.43
N ALA A 160 6.26 6.26 -2.98
CA ALA A 160 5.72 7.46 -2.36
C ALA A 160 4.25 7.72 -2.70
N MET A 161 3.62 6.89 -3.54
CA MET A 161 2.18 6.97 -3.79
C MET A 161 1.40 6.58 -2.53
N CYS A 162 0.32 7.32 -2.26
CA CYS A 162 -0.66 6.99 -1.23
C CYS A 162 -1.40 5.68 -1.57
N ALA A 163 -1.88 4.97 -0.55
CA ALA A 163 -2.55 3.68 -0.71
C ALA A 163 -3.70 3.72 -1.71
N ARG A 164 -4.55 4.75 -1.69
CA ARG A 164 -5.68 4.88 -2.63
C ARG A 164 -5.24 4.85 -4.09
N ASP A 165 -4.22 5.64 -4.43
CA ASP A 165 -3.71 5.76 -5.79
C ASP A 165 -2.93 4.50 -6.20
N PHE A 166 -2.14 3.94 -5.27
CA PHE A 166 -1.41 2.71 -5.51
C PHE A 166 -2.35 1.51 -5.73
N LEU A 167 -3.39 1.38 -4.91
CA LEU A 167 -4.36 0.29 -5.00
C LEU A 167 -5.30 0.43 -6.20
N GLU A 168 -5.61 1.65 -6.64
CA GLU A 168 -6.29 1.89 -7.92
C GLU A 168 -5.47 1.34 -9.09
N VAL A 169 -4.16 1.61 -9.13
CA VAL A 169 -3.27 1.07 -10.16
C VAL A 169 -3.17 -0.47 -10.07
N VAL A 170 -3.11 -1.02 -8.86
CA VAL A 170 -3.12 -2.48 -8.67
C VAL A 170 -4.43 -3.09 -9.17
N ALA A 171 -5.57 -2.45 -8.91
CA ALA A 171 -6.87 -2.89 -9.42
C ALA A 171 -6.92 -2.87 -10.95
N TYR A 172 -6.38 -1.82 -11.59
CA TYR A 172 -6.22 -1.79 -13.05
C TYR A 172 -5.43 -3.00 -13.58
N PHE A 173 -4.29 -3.34 -12.98
CA PHE A 173 -3.54 -4.54 -13.42
C PHE A 173 -4.26 -5.85 -13.15
N ASN A 174 -5.03 -5.93 -12.06
CA ASN A 174 -5.84 -7.11 -11.75
C ASN A 174 -7.03 -7.25 -12.71
N GLY A 175 -7.55 -6.16 -13.28
CA GLY A 175 -8.63 -6.16 -14.26
C GLY A 175 -8.32 -6.98 -15.53
N PHE A 176 -7.05 -7.17 -15.89
CA PHE A 176 -6.66 -8.06 -17.00
C PHE A 176 -6.78 -9.55 -16.68
N GLN A 177 -6.99 -9.93 -15.42
CA GLN A 177 -7.27 -11.32 -15.02
C GLN A 177 -8.75 -11.67 -15.14
N VAL A 178 -9.63 -10.68 -15.30
CA VAL A 178 -11.05 -10.87 -15.58
C VAL A 178 -11.18 -11.52 -16.96
N ARG A 179 -11.80 -12.70 -17.04
CA ARG A 179 -11.96 -13.44 -18.29
C ARG A 179 -12.77 -12.61 -19.29
N ARG A 180 -12.37 -12.60 -20.57
CA ARG A 180 -13.27 -12.19 -21.65
C ARG A 180 -14.48 -13.13 -21.64
N SER A 181 -15.68 -12.58 -21.46
CA SER A 181 -16.88 -13.34 -21.79
C SER A 181 -16.86 -13.59 -23.30
N PRO A 182 -17.24 -14.78 -23.80
CA PRO A 182 -17.35 -15.01 -25.24
C PRO A 182 -18.26 -14.00 -25.97
N ASP A 183 -19.16 -13.37 -25.23
CA ASP A 183 -20.14 -12.40 -25.74
C ASP A 183 -19.70 -10.92 -25.56
N SER A 184 -18.44 -10.65 -25.19
CA SER A 184 -17.94 -9.27 -25.19
C SER A 184 -17.56 -8.84 -26.61
N ASP A 185 -18.43 -8.05 -27.24
CA ASP A 185 -18.21 -7.41 -28.55
C ASP A 185 -17.16 -6.28 -28.45
N ASP A 186 -15.88 -6.65 -28.25
CA ASP A 186 -14.69 -5.82 -28.48
C ASP A 186 -13.74 -6.49 -29.49
#